data_AF-A0A386ZG43-F1
#
_entry.id   AF-A0A386ZG43-F1
#
_cell.length_a   1.000
_cell.length_b   1.000
_cell.length_c   1.000
_cell.angle_alpha   90.00
_cell.angle_beta   90.00
_cell.angle_gamma   90.00
#
_symmetry.space_group_name_H-M   'P 1'
#
loop_
_entity.id
_entity.type
_entity.pdbx_description
1 polymer ?
#
loop_
_entity_poly.entity_id
_entity_poly.type
_entity_poly.pdbx_seq_one_letter_code
_entity_poly.pdbx_strand_id
1 'polypeptide(L)'
;MTDSLTMIAIDTLSQLVNSYASEIAGASLPAVSWMWDCRARLDATGADAEFCGTVHPDLAAAESNSQLLTWARALNLTDATDVCDASAGRRVFTGQLGESRIRLTALIESLHPATETQPLIALM
;
A
#
# COMPACT_ATOMS: atom_id res chain seq x y z
N MET A 1 -12.72 -2.10 27.17
CA MET A 1 -11.94 -2.09 25.92
C MET A 1 -10.52 -1.77 26.33
N THR A 2 -9.59 -2.71 26.15
CA THR A 2 -8.19 -2.51 26.54
C THR A 2 -7.44 -2.34 25.24
N ASP A 3 -7.21 -1.10 24.84
CA ASP A 3 -6.38 -0.83 23.67
C ASP A 3 -4.98 -1.34 24.00
N SER A 4 -4.55 -2.38 23.28
CA SER A 4 -3.20 -2.88 23.41
C SER A 4 -2.22 -1.76 23.08
N LEU A 5 -1.10 -1.69 23.81
CA LEU A 5 0.01 -0.79 23.47
C LEU A 5 0.41 -0.92 21.99
N THR A 6 0.23 -2.11 21.40
CA THR A 6 0.45 -2.34 19.97
C THR A 6 -0.51 -1.55 19.09
N MET A 7 -1.81 -1.51 19.40
CA MET A 7 -2.77 -0.72 18.63
C MET A 7 -2.48 0.77 18.74
N ILE A 8 -2.24 1.26 19.97
CA ILE A 8 -1.90 2.67 20.20
C ILE A 8 -0.63 3.06 19.43
N ALA A 9 0.39 2.19 19.42
CA ALA A 9 1.62 2.45 18.69
C ALA A 9 1.39 2.49 17.16
N ILE A 10 0.60 1.57 16.62
CA ILE A 10 0.25 1.54 15.18
C ILE A 10 -0.55 2.78 14.80
N ASP A 11 -1.55 3.17 15.59
CA ASP A 11 -2.37 4.35 15.31
C ASP A 11 -1.54 5.63 15.36
N THR A 12 -0.70 5.77 16.39
CA THR A 12 0.19 6.94 16.54
C THR A 12 1.18 7.01 15.39
N LEU A 13 1.80 5.88 15.02
CA LEU A 13 2.71 5.81 13.88
C LEU A 13 1.98 6.16 12.58
N SER A 14 0.79 5.60 12.37
CA SER A 14 -0.01 5.86 11.18
C SER A 14 -0.37 7.33 11.05
N GLN A 15 -0.83 7.96 12.14
CA GLN A 15 -1.12 9.39 12.16
C GLN A 15 0.12 10.22 11.82
N LEU A 16 1.27 9.90 12.41
CA LEU A 16 2.53 10.60 12.16
C LEU A 16 2.97 10.50 10.70
N VAL A 17 3.02 9.29 10.14
CA VAL A 17 3.47 9.05 8.77
C VAL A 17 2.51 9.69 7.76
N ASN A 18 1.20 9.57 7.96
CA ASN A 18 0.21 10.20 7.07
C ASN A 18 0.29 11.74 7.11
N SER A 19 0.49 12.34 8.31
CA SER A 19 0.66 13.80 8.44
C SER A 19 1.90 14.28 7.71
N TYR A 20 3.04 13.63 7.96
CA TYR A 20 4.31 13.99 7.34
C TYR A 20 4.29 13.80 5.81
N ALA A 21 3.66 12.72 5.33
CA ALA A 21 3.47 12.49 3.91
C ALA A 21 2.58 13.55 3.25
N SER A 22 1.52 13.98 3.92
CA SER A 22 0.64 15.05 3.42
C SER A 22 1.37 16.39 3.36
N GLU A 23 2.23 16.69 4.34
CA GLU A 23 3.10 17.86 4.34
C GLU A 23 4.09 17.85 3.16
N ILE A 24 4.78 16.72 2.94
CA ILE A 24 5.73 16.56 1.82
C ILE A 24 5.02 16.63 0.47
N ALA A 25 3.86 16.00 0.35
CA ALA A 25 3.06 16.04 -0.88
C ALA A 25 2.46 17.43 -1.17
N GLY A 26 2.42 18.33 -0.18
CA GLY A 26 1.72 19.61 -0.28
C GLY A 26 0.20 19.46 -0.43
N ALA A 27 -0.36 18.29 -0.08
CA ALA A 27 -1.77 17.96 -0.25
C ALA A 27 -2.19 16.88 0.75
N SER A 28 -3.48 16.86 1.12
CA SER A 28 -4.04 15.82 1.97
C SER A 28 -4.06 14.47 1.24
N LEU A 29 -3.47 13.45 1.84
CA LEU A 29 -3.46 12.09 1.29
C LEU A 29 -4.52 11.20 1.95
N PRO A 30 -5.05 10.19 1.24
CA PRO A 30 -5.91 9.17 1.83
C PRO A 30 -5.22 8.48 3.01
N ALA A 31 -5.96 8.21 4.08
CA ALA A 31 -5.41 7.59 5.28
C ALA A 31 -4.94 6.14 5.01
N VAL A 32 -3.73 5.83 5.46
CA VAL A 32 -3.10 4.51 5.35
C VAL A 32 -2.71 4.02 6.74
N SER A 33 -2.83 2.71 6.98
CA SER A 33 -2.30 2.09 8.19
C SER A 33 -0.83 1.77 7.99
N TRP A 34 0.03 2.28 8.87
CA TRP A 34 1.48 2.12 8.78
C TRP A 34 2.00 1.22 9.89
N MET A 35 2.90 0.33 9.52
CA MET A 35 3.72 -0.44 10.45
C MET A 35 5.19 -0.24 10.10
N TRP A 36 6.04 -0.30 11.10
CA TRP A 36 7.48 -0.26 10.90
C TRP A 36 8.01 -1.69 10.83
N ASP A 37 8.65 -2.07 9.71
CA ASP A 37 9.32 -3.37 9.62
C ASP A 37 10.64 -3.34 10.39
N CYS A 38 10.58 -3.80 11.64
CA CYS A 38 11.73 -3.83 12.53
C CYS A 38 12.77 -4.89 12.15
N ARG A 39 12.44 -5.87 11.29
CA ARG A 39 13.34 -6.97 10.92
C ARG A 39 14.51 -6.51 10.05
N ALA A 40 14.33 -5.42 9.34
CA ALA A 40 15.38 -4.77 8.58
C ALA A 40 16.56 -4.24 9.42
N ARG A 41 16.39 -4.03 10.73
CA ARG A 41 17.46 -3.53 11.62
C ARG A 41 18.61 -4.52 11.85
N LEU A 42 18.52 -5.75 11.33
CA LEU A 42 19.55 -6.77 11.50
C LEU A 42 20.60 -6.79 10.38
N ASP A 43 20.45 -5.96 9.34
CA ASP A 43 21.56 -5.63 8.44
C ASP A 43 22.45 -4.57 9.10
N ALA A 44 23.77 -4.71 9.00
CA ALA A 44 24.76 -3.87 9.70
C ALA A 44 24.82 -2.40 9.24
N THR A 45 24.04 -2.02 8.23
CA THR A 45 23.97 -0.66 7.67
C THR A 45 22.69 0.08 8.05
N GLY A 46 21.67 -0.62 8.55
CA GLY A 46 20.37 -0.02 8.89
C GLY A 46 19.61 0.54 7.68
N ALA A 47 20.05 0.21 6.46
CA ALA A 47 19.55 0.77 5.21
C ALA A 47 18.23 0.13 4.77
N ASP A 48 17.87 -1.04 5.30
CA ASP A 48 16.64 -1.74 4.91
C ASP A 48 15.41 -1.33 5.74
N ALA A 49 15.54 -0.45 6.74
CA ALA A 49 14.41 -0.09 7.60
C ALA A 49 13.29 0.57 6.79
N GLU A 50 12.18 -0.13 6.62
CA GLU A 50 11.07 0.27 5.75
C GLU A 50 9.79 0.50 6.57
N PHE A 51 9.08 1.58 6.27
CA PHE A 51 7.70 1.74 6.70
C PHE A 51 6.76 1.08 5.70
N CYS A 52 5.98 0.13 6.18
CA CYS A 52 5.04 -0.65 5.41
C CYS A 52 3.63 -0.08 5.61
N GLY A 53 3.11 0.59 4.59
CA GLY A 53 1.76 1.11 4.53
C GLY A 53 0.81 0.11 3.90
N THR A 54 -0.39 0.00 4.46
CA THR A 54 -1.50 -0.78 3.89
C THR A 54 -2.73 0.12 3.71
N VAL A 55 -3.21 0.21 2.47
CA VAL A 55 -4.53 0.82 2.19
C VAL A 55 -5.60 -0.08 2.80
N HIS A 56 -6.60 0.54 3.44
CA HIS A 56 -7.57 -0.18 4.28
C HIS A 56 -8.22 -1.37 3.53
N PRO A 57 -8.19 -2.59 4.09
CA PRO A 57 -8.61 -3.80 3.38
C PRO A 57 -10.11 -3.85 3.08
N ASP A 58 -10.92 -3.12 3.85
CA ASP A 58 -12.38 -3.08 3.67
C ASP A 58 -12.84 -2.21 2.49
N LEU A 59 -11.91 -1.52 1.82
CA LEU A 59 -12.22 -0.75 0.62
C LEU A 59 -12.35 -1.66 -0.60
N ALA A 60 -13.28 -1.32 -1.50
CA ALA A 60 -13.39 -2.00 -2.78
C ALA A 60 -12.09 -1.88 -3.57
N ALA A 61 -11.72 -2.93 -4.32
CA ALA A 61 -10.49 -3.00 -5.09
C ALA A 61 -10.19 -1.77 -5.97
N ALA A 62 -11.21 -1.24 -6.66
CA ALA A 62 -11.08 -0.06 -7.49
C ALA A 62 -10.73 1.20 -6.66
N GLU A 63 -11.33 1.33 -5.48
CA GLU A 63 -11.07 2.44 -4.55
C GLU A 63 -9.68 2.30 -3.92
N SER A 64 -9.33 1.09 -3.46
CA SER A 64 -7.99 0.77 -2.97
C SER A 64 -6.90 1.11 -3.98
N ASN A 65 -7.09 0.74 -5.24
CA ASN A 65 -6.16 1.08 -6.32
C ASN A 65 -6.11 2.59 -6.59
N SER A 66 -7.24 3.29 -6.54
CA SER A 66 -7.29 4.75 -6.70
C SER A 66 -6.52 5.47 -5.59
N GLN A 67 -6.68 5.05 -4.33
CA GLN A 67 -5.94 5.60 -3.20
C GLN A 67 -4.44 5.30 -3.32
N LEU A 68 -4.08 4.08 -3.70
CA LEU A 68 -2.68 3.70 -3.94
C LEU A 68 -2.03 4.55 -5.05
N LEU A 69 -2.74 4.79 -6.16
CA LEU A 69 -2.26 5.65 -7.25
C LEU A 69 -2.16 7.12 -6.84
N THR A 70 -3.04 7.59 -5.95
CA THR A 70 -2.97 8.95 -5.39
C THR A 70 -1.66 9.13 -4.61
N TRP A 71 -1.34 8.18 -3.73
CA TRP A 71 -0.06 8.15 -3.01
C TRP A 71 1.15 8.07 -3.95
N ALA A 72 1.09 7.17 -4.92
CA ALA A 72 2.19 6.97 -5.87
C ALA A 72 2.52 8.25 -6.64
N ARG A 73 1.50 8.98 -7.10
CA ARG A 73 1.70 10.25 -7.80
C ARG A 73 2.19 11.35 -6.88
N ALA A 74 1.60 11.48 -5.69
CA ALA A 74 1.92 12.57 -4.78
C ALA A 74 3.36 12.52 -4.26
N LEU A 75 3.90 11.31 -4.06
CA LEU A 75 5.26 11.11 -3.53
C LEU A 75 6.25 10.58 -4.58
N ASN A 76 5.87 10.57 -5.87
CA ASN A 76 6.67 10.01 -6.96
C ASN A 76 7.18 8.58 -6.67
N LEU A 77 6.31 7.73 -6.12
CA LEU A 77 6.64 6.34 -5.83
C LEU A 77 6.77 5.52 -7.12
N THR A 78 7.62 4.51 -7.08
CA THR A 78 7.85 3.58 -8.19
C THR A 78 7.04 2.30 -7.98
N ASP A 79 6.44 1.78 -9.04
CA ASP A 79 5.75 0.49 -9.01
C ASP A 79 6.77 -0.62 -8.76
N ALA A 80 6.56 -1.38 -7.69
CA ALA A 80 7.42 -2.48 -7.26
C ALA A 80 6.64 -3.80 -7.16
N THR A 81 5.51 -3.88 -7.85
CA THR A 81 4.65 -5.07 -7.84
C THR A 81 5.36 -6.23 -8.53
N ASP A 82 5.65 -7.28 -7.77
CA ASP A 82 6.23 -8.51 -8.31
C ASP A 82 5.16 -9.55 -8.68
N VAL A 83 5.59 -10.70 -9.20
CA VAL A 83 4.70 -11.80 -9.62
C VAL A 83 3.91 -12.36 -8.42
N CYS A 84 4.52 -12.43 -7.23
CA CYS A 84 3.88 -12.94 -6.03
C CYS A 84 2.79 -11.97 -5.55
N ASP A 85 3.06 -10.67 -5.55
CA ASP A 85 2.10 -9.62 -5.23
C ASP A 85 0.92 -9.63 -6.21
N ALA A 86 1.20 -9.64 -7.52
CA ALA A 86 0.16 -9.70 -8.54
C ALA A 86 -0.70 -10.96 -8.43
N SER A 87 -0.08 -12.13 -8.19
CA SER A 87 -0.81 -13.40 -8.02
C SER A 87 -1.73 -13.40 -6.79
N ALA A 88 -1.40 -12.60 -5.78
CA ALA A 88 -2.21 -12.41 -4.59
C ALA A 88 -3.21 -11.25 -4.70
N GLY A 89 -3.39 -10.67 -5.89
CA GLY A 89 -4.29 -9.54 -6.12
C GLY A 89 -3.84 -8.25 -5.43
N ARG A 90 -2.54 -8.10 -5.18
CA ARG A 90 -1.95 -6.92 -4.56
C ARG A 90 -1.21 -6.07 -5.58
N ARG A 91 -1.10 -4.79 -5.25
CA ARG A 91 -0.21 -3.85 -5.92
C ARG A 91 0.64 -3.13 -4.91
N VAL A 92 1.89 -2.89 -5.28
CA VAL A 92 2.91 -2.35 -4.40
C VAL A 92 3.62 -1.18 -5.06
N PHE A 93 3.80 -0.11 -4.31
CA PHE A 93 4.67 1.01 -4.66
C PHE A 93 5.72 1.22 -3.58
N THR A 94 6.94 1.58 -3.99
CA THR A 94 8.03 1.90 -3.08
C THR A 94 8.65 3.25 -3.40
N GLY A 95 9.19 3.91 -2.39
CA GLY A 95 9.89 5.19 -2.57
C GLY A 95 10.50 5.68 -1.26
N GLN A 96 10.74 6.99 -1.19
CA GLN A 96 11.28 7.66 -0.02
C GLN A 96 10.24 8.63 0.55
N LEU A 97 10.21 8.71 1.88
CA LEU A 97 9.49 9.74 2.62
C LEU A 97 10.49 10.38 3.59
N GLY A 98 10.96 11.58 3.25
CA GLY A 98 12.18 12.12 3.85
C GLY A 98 13.36 11.19 3.55
N GLU A 99 14.12 10.82 4.59
CA GLU A 99 15.26 9.89 4.50
C GLU A 99 14.86 8.42 4.77
N SER A 100 13.56 8.13 4.88
CA SER A 100 13.07 6.79 5.20
C SER A 100 12.42 6.12 4.00
N ARG A 101 12.77 4.85 3.78
CA ARG A 101 12.15 4.03 2.74
C ARG A 101 10.71 3.69 3.13
N ILE A 102 9.81 3.75 2.16
CA ILE A 102 8.41 3.36 2.33
C ILE A 102 8.00 2.34 1.27
N ARG A 103 7.13 1.40 1.68
CA ARG A 103 6.43 0.46 0.81
C ARG A 103 4.94 0.55 1.10
N LEU A 104 4.16 0.88 0.09
CA LEU A 104 2.72 0.98 0.18
C LEU A 104 2.07 -0.16 -0.60
N THR A 105 1.17 -0.88 0.05
CA THR A 105 0.48 -2.03 -0.52
C THR A 105 -1.03 -1.84 -0.47
N ALA A 106 -1.72 -2.26 -1.53
CA ALA A 106 -3.19 -2.34 -1.55
C ALA A 106 -3.65 -3.64 -2.19
N LEU A 107 -4.82 -4.12 -1.76
CA LEU A 107 -5.58 -5.16 -2.47
C LEU A 107 -6.34 -4.48 -3.61
N ILE A 108 -6.14 -4.95 -4.85
CA ILE A 108 -6.70 -4.30 -6.05
C ILE A 108 -7.53 -5.24 -6.93
N GLU A 109 -7.86 -6.43 -6.42
CA GLU A 109 -8.36 -7.58 -7.18
C GLU A 109 -7.42 -7.97 -8.33
N SER A 110 -7.34 -9.27 -8.63
CA SER A 110 -6.43 -9.73 -9.68
C SER A 110 -6.79 -9.04 -11.00
N LEU A 111 -5.78 -8.49 -11.69
CA LEU A 111 -5.80 -8.29 -13.14
C LEU A 111 -5.91 -9.66 -13.83
N HIS A 112 -7.02 -10.38 -13.64
CA HIS A 112 -7.39 -11.43 -14.57
C HIS A 112 -7.94 -10.70 -15.80
N PRO A 113 -7.43 -10.99 -17.01
CA PRO A 113 -8.08 -10.50 -18.21
C PRO A 113 -9.52 -11.00 -18.16
N ALA A 114 -10.47 -10.11 -18.45
CA ALA A 114 -11.85 -10.52 -18.68
C ALA A 114 -11.83 -11.66 -19.71
N THR A 115 -12.07 -12.88 -19.26
CA THR A 115 -12.27 -14.01 -20.16
C THR A 115 -13.49 -13.63 -20.98
N GLU A 116 -13.28 -13.30 -22.25
CA GLU A 116 -14.35 -13.21 -23.25
C GLU A 116 -15.09 -14.55 -23.24
N THR A 117 -16.22 -14.60 -22.55
CA THR A 117 -17.11 -15.76 -22.62
C THR A 117 -17.81 -15.75 -23.97
N GLN A 118 -17.26 -16.59 -24.85
CA GLN A 118 -17.70 -17.12 -26.13
C GLN A 118 -19.14 -16.84 -26.63
N PRO A 119 -19.35 -16.78 -27.97
CA PRO A 119 -20.67 -16.58 -28.55
C PRO A 119 -21.62 -17.74 -28.26
N LEU A 120 -22.87 -17.39 -27.92
CA LEU A 120 -24.00 -18.32 -27.80
C LEU A 120 -24.14 -19.17 -29.07
N ILE A 121 -23.96 -20.49 -28.93
CA ILE A 121 -24.41 -21.44 -29.94
C ILE A 121 -25.94 -21.39 -29.94
N ALA A 122 -26.52 -20.82 -30.99
CA ALA A 122 -27.94 -20.94 -31.27
C ALA A 122 -28.23 -22.41 -31.60
N LEU A 123 -29.02 -23.07 -30.75
CA LEU A 123 -29.58 -24.39 -31.05
C LEU A 123 -30.66 -24.21 -32.12
N MET A 124 -30.51 -24.97 -33.21
CA MET A 124 -31.54 -25.19 -34.24
C MET A 124 -32.72 -25.99 -33.70
#